data_AF-A0A843G5D5-F1
#
_entry.id   AF-A0A843G5D5-F1
#
_cell.length_a   1.000
_cell.length_b   1.000
_cell.length_c   1.000
_cell.angle_alpha   90.00
_cell.angle_beta   90.00
_cell.angle_gamma   90.00
#
_symmetry.space_group_name_H-M   'P 1'
#
loop_
_entity.id
_entity.type
_entity.pdbx_description
1 polymer ?
#
loop_
_entity_poly.entity_id
_entity_poly.type
_entity_poly.pdbx_seq_one_letter_code
_entity_poly.pdbx_strand_id
1 'polypeptide(L)'
;SRTAIRITSVKGKNMINTDEYAKLINKANPKFVEVKAYMFVGSSRKRLSLDNMPSHQDVRDFALEIADKTGRELTKEAEVSRVVLLE
;
A
#
# COMPACT_ATOMS: atom_id res chain seq x y z
N SER A 1 6.49 -20.74 3.91
CA SER A 1 7.18 -19.56 4.47
C SER A 1 6.18 -18.41 4.60
N ARG A 2 6.43 -17.41 5.46
CA ARG A 2 5.61 -16.19 5.54
C ARG A 2 6.27 -15.11 4.67
N THR A 3 5.85 -14.99 3.41
CA THR A 3 6.35 -13.98 2.47
C THR A 3 5.43 -12.76 2.46
N ALA A 4 6.00 -11.58 2.25
CA ALA A 4 5.24 -10.35 2.16
C ALA A 4 5.76 -9.46 1.03
N ILE A 5 4.84 -8.80 0.34
CA ILE A 5 5.15 -7.61 -0.48
C ILE A 5 4.74 -6.38 0.33
N ARG A 6 5.63 -5.40 0.44
CA ARG A 6 5.31 -4.12 1.07
C ARG A 6 5.28 -3.01 0.03
N ILE A 7 4.17 -2.30 -0.04
CA ILE A 7 3.95 -1.15 -0.90
C ILE A 7 4.00 0.10 -0.04
N THR A 8 5.03 0.93 -0.23
CA THR A 8 5.08 2.28 0.34
C THR A 8 4.33 3.23 -0.58
N SER A 9 3.13 3.63 -0.15
CA SER A 9 2.15 4.41 -0.92
C SER A 9 2.39 5.90 -0.75
N VAL A 10 2.62 6.60 -1.86
CA VAL A 10 2.95 8.02 -1.93
C VAL A 10 1.88 8.73 -2.76
N LYS A 11 1.12 9.62 -2.14
CA LYS A 11 0.00 10.33 -2.78
C LYS A 11 0.50 11.18 -3.94
N GLY A 12 -0.19 11.10 -5.09
CA GLY A 12 0.19 11.79 -6.33
C GLY A 12 1.45 11.24 -7.01
N LYS A 13 1.93 10.04 -6.63
CA LYS A 13 3.10 9.40 -7.25
C LYS A 13 2.84 7.96 -7.71
N ASN A 14 2.57 7.05 -6.77
CA ASN A 14 2.47 5.60 -7.09
C ASN A 14 1.14 4.96 -6.66
N MET A 15 0.21 5.73 -6.08
CA MET A 15 -1.14 5.27 -5.76
C MET A 15 -2.04 5.34 -7.00
N ILE A 16 -1.63 4.67 -8.08
CA ILE A 16 -2.28 4.63 -9.40
C ILE A 16 -2.09 3.24 -10.01
N ASN A 17 -2.87 2.92 -11.05
CA ASN A 17 -2.73 1.69 -11.85
C ASN A 17 -2.73 0.40 -11.02
N THR A 18 -3.77 0.20 -10.19
CA THR A 18 -3.91 -0.97 -9.30
C THR A 18 -3.89 -2.31 -10.05
N ASP A 19 -4.20 -2.35 -11.35
CA ASP A 19 -4.07 -3.56 -12.19
C ASP A 19 -2.63 -4.04 -12.34
N GLU A 20 -1.66 -3.13 -12.45
CA GLU A 20 -0.23 -3.49 -12.57
C GLU A 20 0.32 -4.00 -11.24
N TYR A 21 -0.15 -3.45 -10.12
CA TYR A 21 0.14 -4.00 -8.80
C TYR A 21 -0.40 -5.42 -8.66
N ALA A 22 -1.66 -5.65 -9.06
CA ALA A 22 -2.28 -6.97 -9.01
C ALA A 22 -1.50 -8.00 -9.83
N LYS A 23 -1.05 -7.65 -11.05
CA LYS A 23 -0.20 -8.52 -11.89
C LYS A 23 1.08 -8.95 -11.16
N LEU A 24 1.78 -8.02 -10.53
CA LEU A 24 3.02 -8.32 -9.80
C LEU A 24 2.77 -9.14 -8.53
N ILE A 25 1.72 -8.81 -7.78
CA ILE A 25 1.31 -9.54 -6.57
C ILE A 25 0.93 -10.98 -6.93
N ASN A 26 0.12 -11.19 -7.95
CA ASN A 26 -0.30 -12.53 -8.38
C ASN A 26 0.87 -13.35 -8.92
N LYS A 27 1.81 -12.71 -9.64
CA LYS A 27 3.04 -13.36 -10.11
C LYS A 27 3.92 -13.86 -8.97
N ALA A 28 4.08 -13.05 -7.91
CA ALA A 28 4.89 -13.41 -6.75
C ALA A 28 4.15 -14.30 -5.74
N ASN A 29 2.82 -14.24 -5.75
CA ASN A 29 1.90 -14.91 -4.83
C ASN A 29 2.36 -14.90 -3.36
N PRO A 30 2.59 -13.73 -2.74
CA PRO A 30 3.03 -13.65 -1.36
C PRO A 30 1.91 -14.10 -0.40
N LYS A 31 2.27 -14.49 0.82
CA LYS A 31 1.25 -14.74 1.86
C LYS A 31 0.56 -13.44 2.29
N PHE A 32 1.28 -12.33 2.34
CA PHE A 32 0.76 -11.04 2.79
C PHE A 32 1.08 -9.91 1.80
N VAL A 33 0.20 -8.93 1.72
CA VAL A 33 0.49 -7.64 1.08
C VAL A 33 0.27 -6.52 2.08
N GLU A 34 1.34 -5.80 2.43
CA GLU A 34 1.30 -4.64 3.31
C GLU A 34 1.23 -3.36 2.47
N VAL A 35 0.09 -2.67 2.50
CA VAL A 35 -0.07 -1.36 1.88
C VAL A 35 0.08 -0.30 2.95
N LYS A 36 1.16 0.50 2.90
CA LYS A 36 1.54 1.43 3.96
C LYS A 36 1.74 2.84 3.43
N ALA A 37 1.23 3.85 4.14
CA ALA A 37 1.50 5.25 3.81
C ALA A 37 3.00 5.55 3.88
N TYR A 38 3.47 6.32 2.91
CA TYR A 38 4.66 7.14 3.08
C TYR A 38 4.48 8.10 4.26
N MET A 39 5.53 8.26 5.07
CA MET A 39 5.59 9.23 6.16
C MET A 39 6.67 10.28 5.86
N PHE A 40 6.34 11.56 6.02
CA PHE A 40 7.22 12.71 5.77
C PHE A 40 8.32 12.85 6.83
N VAL A 41 9.33 11.96 6.76
CA VAL A 41 10.45 11.88 7.70
C VAL A 41 11.79 11.66 6.99
N GLY A 42 12.89 12.02 7.65
CA GLY A 42 14.24 11.76 7.18
C GLY A 42 14.58 12.43 5.84
N SER A 43 15.42 11.78 5.04
CA SER A 43 15.92 12.30 3.76
C SER A 43 14.85 12.47 2.68
N SER A 44 13.69 11.83 2.83
CA SER A 44 12.58 11.95 1.89
C SER A 44 12.06 13.39 1.77
N ARG A 45 12.21 14.19 2.83
CA ARG A 45 11.81 15.60 2.86
C ARG A 45 12.53 16.48 1.85
N LYS A 46 13.65 16.02 1.28
CA LYS A 46 14.39 16.73 0.23
C LYS A 46 13.72 16.62 -1.16
N ARG A 47 12.77 15.71 -1.32
CA ARG A 47 12.25 15.31 -2.64
C ARG A 47 10.75 14.99 -2.69
N LEU A 48 10.07 15.04 -1.54
CA LEU A 48 8.62 14.88 -1.37
C LEU A 48 8.12 15.94 -0.40
N SER A 49 6.83 16.26 -0.45
CA SER A 49 6.18 17.18 0.49
C SER A 49 5.27 16.44 1.48
N LEU A 50 4.72 17.17 2.44
CA LEU A 50 3.70 16.64 3.36
C LEU A 50 2.45 16.18 2.61
N ASP A 51 2.08 16.84 1.50
CA ASP A 51 0.91 16.47 0.68
C ASP A 51 1.06 15.10 -0.01
N ASN A 52 2.31 14.61 -0.13
CA ASN A 52 2.56 13.26 -0.63
C ASN A 52 2.30 12.18 0.43
N MET A 53 2.06 12.53 1.69
CA MET A 53 1.70 11.60 2.78
C MET A 53 0.19 11.29 2.71
N PRO A 54 -0.22 10.08 2.27
CA PRO A 54 -1.63 9.75 2.22
C PRO A 54 -2.23 9.62 3.63
N SER A 55 -3.53 9.92 3.74
CA SER A 55 -4.32 9.59 4.93
C SER A 55 -4.48 8.07 5.08
N HIS A 56 -4.95 7.60 6.25
CA HIS A 56 -5.27 6.18 6.41
C HIS A 56 -6.38 5.74 5.43
N GLN A 57 -7.40 6.58 5.23
CA GLN A 57 -8.47 6.31 4.28
C GLN A 57 -7.95 6.18 2.84
N ASP A 58 -7.06 7.08 2.40
CA ASP A 58 -6.44 6.98 1.06
C ASP A 58 -5.71 5.62 0.88
N VAL A 59 -5.01 5.15 1.92
CA VAL A 59 -4.31 3.85 1.90
C VAL A 59 -5.30 2.70 1.85
N ARG A 60 -6.37 2.78 2.63
CA ARG A 60 -7.42 1.75 2.68
C ARG A 60 -8.13 1.60 1.35
N ASP A 61 -8.53 2.71 0.73
CA ASP A 61 -9.23 2.68 -0.56
C ASP A 61 -8.32 2.10 -1.66
N PHE A 62 -7.06 2.52 -1.69
CA PHE A 62 -6.07 1.96 -2.62
C PHE A 62 -5.82 0.47 -2.38
N ALA A 63 -5.78 0.02 -1.12
CA ALA A 63 -5.62 -1.37 -0.78
C ALA A 63 -6.84 -2.22 -1.19
N LEU A 64 -8.05 -1.70 -1.03
CA LEU A 64 -9.28 -2.39 -1.44
C LEU A 64 -9.37 -2.58 -2.95
N GLU A 65 -8.96 -1.59 -3.75
CA GLU A 65 -8.87 -1.75 -5.20
C GLU A 65 -7.88 -2.86 -5.60
N ILE A 66 -6.74 -2.97 -4.91
CA ILE A 66 -5.78 -4.05 -5.13
C ILE A 66 -6.37 -5.39 -4.69
N ALA A 67 -7.07 -5.42 -3.55
CA ALA A 67 -7.68 -6.61 -2.98
C ALA A 67 -8.69 -7.22 -3.95
N ASP A 68 -9.62 -6.40 -4.48
CA ASP A 68 -10.61 -6.79 -5.49
C ASP A 68 -9.95 -7.44 -6.73
N LYS A 69 -8.88 -6.82 -7.25
CA LYS A 69 -8.16 -7.29 -8.44
C LYS A 69 -7.29 -8.53 -8.21
N THR A 70 -6.97 -8.84 -6.95
CA THR A 70 -6.14 -9.99 -6.58
C THR A 70 -6.94 -11.13 -5.96
N GLY A 71 -8.24 -10.93 -5.70
CA GLY A 71 -9.08 -11.88 -4.95
C GLY A 71 -8.61 -12.07 -3.51
N ARG A 72 -7.98 -11.04 -2.93
CA ARG A 72 -7.47 -11.04 -1.56
C ARG A 72 -8.41 -10.28 -0.65
N GLU A 73 -8.29 -10.53 0.64
CA GLU A 73 -9.14 -9.90 1.65
C GLU A 73 -8.35 -8.96 2.54
N LEU A 74 -8.95 -7.83 2.91
CA LEU A 74 -8.41 -6.95 3.94
C LEU A 74 -8.63 -7.62 5.29
N THR A 75 -7.56 -8.07 5.94
CA THR A 75 -7.67 -8.79 7.23
C THR A 75 -7.40 -7.91 8.43
N LYS A 76 -6.51 -6.91 8.30
CA LYS A 76 -6.09 -6.04 9.41
C LYS A 76 -5.71 -4.65 8.93
N GLU A 77 -5.84 -3.69 9.82
CA GLU A 77 -5.35 -2.33 9.63
C GLU A 77 -4.86 -1.71 10.94
N ALA A 78 -3.98 -0.71 10.84
CA ALA A 78 -3.50 0.05 11.98
C ALA A 78 -3.33 1.53 11.60
N GLU A 79 -4.36 2.32 11.94
CA GLU A 79 -4.49 3.73 11.59
C GLU A 79 -3.31 4.60 12.04
N VAL A 80 -2.79 4.37 13.26
CA VAL A 80 -1.63 5.09 13.82
C VAL A 80 -0.42 5.02 12.89
N SER A 81 -0.25 3.89 12.20
CA SER A 81 0.86 3.66 11.28
C SER A 81 0.46 3.70 9.81
N ARG A 82 -0.82 4.02 9.54
CA ARG A 82 -1.45 4.12 8.21
C ARG A 82 -1.10 2.93 7.32
N VAL A 83 -1.39 1.74 7.81
CA VAL A 83 -1.08 0.48 7.12
C VAL A 83 -2.30 -0.43 7.08
N VAL A 84 -2.44 -1.13 5.97
CA VAL A 84 -3.45 -2.16 5.71
C VAL A 84 -2.73 -3.44 5.31
N LEU A 85 -3.25 -4.57 5.77
CA LEU A 85 -2.77 -5.92 5.46
C LEU A 85 -3.81 -6.66 4.64
N LEU A 86 -3.40 -7.20 3.50
CA LEU A 86 -4.20 -8.12 2.68
C LEU A 86 -3.65 -9.55 2.79
N GLU A 87 -4.54 -10.53 2.82
CA GLU A 87 -4.23 -11.96 2.77
C GLU A 87 -4.96 -12.65 1.63
#